data_AF-A0A954X038-F1
#
_entry.id   AF-A0A954X038-F1
#
_cell.length_a   1.000
_cell.length_b   1.000
_cell.length_c   1.000
_cell.angle_alpha   90.00
_cell.angle_beta   90.00
_cell.angle_gamma   90.00
#
_symmetry.space_group_name_H-M   'P 1'
#
loop_
_entity.id
_entity.type
_entity.pdbx_description
1 polymer ?
#
loop_
_entity_poly.entity_id
_entity_poly.type
_entity_poly.pdbx_seq_one_letter_code
_entity_poly.pdbx_strand_id
1 'polypeptide(L)'
;MRLPSFLVLTTCATVALSSGCSRSHYRLRADRDSYTILHQKTDCAPWQPENDFTVYPRPDSRLYNNPVVDCPTLPNPSPQLYEYELPPIPDRDPERFRPQAATGRPANERQPEAHSEPIDDGDVRLLPEPEPETDTPEGTQGLGKWPRPQIQMVAFHQPPNPKPDLSTGNGQLNTADGQRSQADESTSESLPVPKKTQRSQTKAEIPIEYWNSVPRECLSRMLEFNSIREEYLLTFGEAPIEDLIDDSPRLALEDIIDLAHLNSRDLQSQKETLYSVALALTLERFQYQLKPSVGGNRTAANYRHNRVAGITDDTLSVPTGLQLDRMLWTGGDILARFSNSVILTFNGPQGFAADVGSDLFFDISQSILQRDILLESLTQAERDVIYQARDYARFRKQLFVDLATQYYALIRQFRQIEINTQNYFTLVREFRQTTEEYHGGFAPRFQLDQIEQQVINGRRQLLSS
;
A
#
# COMPACT_ATOMS: atom_id res chain seq x y z
N MET A 1 33.01 -33.13 -50.69
CA MET A 1 32.10 -32.03 -50.30
C MET A 1 31.42 -32.37 -48.98
N ARG A 2 31.97 -31.93 -47.82
CA ARG A 2 31.31 -31.95 -46.49
C ARG A 2 31.73 -30.73 -45.66
N LEU A 3 31.81 -29.56 -46.30
CA LEU A 3 32.14 -28.28 -45.67
C LEU A 3 30.94 -27.47 -45.10
N PRO A 4 29.65 -27.69 -45.44
CA PRO A 4 28.60 -26.78 -44.96
C PRO A 4 28.22 -27.01 -43.50
N SER A 5 28.30 -28.24 -42.97
CA SER A 5 27.89 -28.53 -41.59
C SER A 5 28.83 -27.97 -40.53
N PHE A 6 30.14 -27.92 -40.80
CA PHE A 6 31.12 -27.37 -39.84
C PHE A 6 30.98 -25.85 -39.71
N LEU A 7 30.78 -25.16 -40.83
CA LEU A 7 30.64 -23.72 -40.86
C LEU A 7 29.35 -23.27 -40.14
N VAL A 8 28.23 -23.99 -40.36
CA VAL A 8 26.95 -23.75 -39.66
C VAL A 8 27.06 -23.99 -38.14
N LEU A 9 27.76 -25.05 -37.72
CA LEU A 9 27.97 -25.35 -36.30
C LEU A 9 28.87 -24.30 -35.62
N THR A 10 29.93 -23.85 -36.29
CA THR A 10 30.79 -22.79 -35.78
C THR A 10 30.06 -21.44 -35.71
N THR A 11 29.25 -21.10 -36.72
CA THR A 11 28.46 -19.85 -36.71
C THR A 11 27.36 -19.87 -35.64
N CYS A 12 26.67 -21.01 -35.46
CA CYS A 12 25.69 -21.16 -34.37
C CYS A 12 26.35 -21.09 -32.98
N ALA A 13 27.53 -21.68 -32.81
CA ALA A 13 28.27 -21.62 -31.55
C ALA A 13 28.75 -20.19 -31.24
N THR A 14 29.23 -19.44 -32.23
CA THR A 14 29.64 -18.04 -32.04
C THR A 14 28.46 -17.12 -31.73
N VAL A 15 27.30 -17.32 -32.37
CA VAL A 15 26.08 -16.53 -32.13
C VAL A 15 25.46 -16.85 -30.75
N ALA A 16 25.54 -18.10 -30.30
CA ALA A 16 25.09 -18.52 -28.97
C ALA A 16 26.00 -17.98 -27.85
N LEU A 17 27.30 -17.84 -28.09
CA LEU A 17 28.25 -17.29 -27.12
C LEU A 17 28.15 -15.75 -26.99
N SER A 18 27.76 -15.04 -28.06
CA SER A 18 27.63 -13.58 -28.04
C SER A 18 26.30 -13.05 -27.49
N SER A 19 25.27 -13.90 -27.38
CA SER A 19 23.91 -13.47 -27.01
C SER A 19 23.56 -13.65 -25.53
N GLY A 20 24.45 -14.25 -24.72
CA GLY A 20 24.15 -14.67 -23.34
C GLY A 20 24.72 -13.81 -22.21
N CYS A 21 25.64 -12.87 -22.48
CA CYS A 21 26.36 -12.11 -21.44
C CYS A 21 26.16 -10.61 -21.57
N SER A 22 24.93 -10.13 -21.35
CA SER A 22 24.66 -8.70 -21.14
C SER A 22 23.97 -8.49 -19.80
N ARG A 23 24.21 -7.34 -19.17
CA ARG A 23 23.49 -6.94 -17.95
C ARG A 23 21.96 -6.98 -18.14
N SER A 24 21.50 -6.52 -19.30
CA SER A 24 20.08 -6.53 -19.68
C SER A 24 19.49 -7.94 -19.73
N HIS A 25 20.23 -8.92 -20.25
CA HIS A 25 19.80 -10.31 -20.31
C HIS A 25 19.59 -10.89 -18.90
N TYR A 26 20.56 -10.71 -18.00
CA TYR A 26 20.46 -11.22 -16.63
C TYR A 26 19.36 -10.50 -15.82
N ARG A 27 19.18 -9.19 -16.01
CA ARG A 27 18.10 -8.43 -15.36
C ARG A 27 16.72 -8.93 -15.80
N LEU A 28 16.47 -9.05 -17.11
CA LEU A 28 15.19 -9.54 -17.64
C LEU A 28 14.91 -10.99 -17.23
N ARG A 29 15.95 -11.82 -17.14
CA ARG A 29 15.84 -13.18 -16.62
C ARG A 29 15.45 -13.19 -15.14
N ALA A 30 16.12 -12.37 -14.31
CA ALA A 30 15.80 -12.22 -12.90
C ALA A 30 14.36 -11.72 -12.69
N ASP A 31 13.92 -10.74 -13.48
CA ASP A 31 12.54 -10.22 -13.45
C ASP A 31 11.55 -11.36 -13.74
N ARG A 32 11.77 -12.10 -14.83
CA ARG A 32 10.90 -13.23 -15.23
C ARG A 32 10.85 -14.32 -14.16
N ASP A 33 12.00 -14.72 -13.62
CA ASP A 33 12.09 -15.79 -12.62
C ASP A 33 11.38 -15.38 -11.33
N SER A 34 11.59 -14.15 -10.86
CA SER A 34 10.92 -13.59 -9.67
C SER A 34 9.40 -13.49 -9.84
N TYR A 35 8.92 -12.95 -10.97
CA TYR A 35 7.48 -12.86 -11.22
C TYR A 35 6.81 -14.24 -11.38
N THR A 36 7.51 -15.20 -11.97
CA THR A 36 7.03 -16.59 -12.06
C THR A 36 6.90 -17.21 -10.66
N ILE A 37 7.87 -16.97 -9.78
CA ILE A 37 7.82 -17.42 -8.38
C ILE A 37 6.64 -16.81 -7.64
N LEU A 38 6.45 -15.49 -7.77
CA LEU A 38 5.34 -14.80 -7.12
C LEU A 38 4.01 -15.39 -7.58
N HIS A 39 3.79 -15.49 -8.90
CA HIS A 39 2.61 -16.13 -9.45
C HIS A 39 2.43 -17.54 -8.88
N GLN A 40 3.47 -18.39 -8.93
CA GLN A 40 3.39 -19.77 -8.43
C GLN A 40 3.02 -19.85 -6.94
N LYS A 41 3.54 -18.94 -6.10
CA LYS A 41 3.39 -18.99 -4.64
C LYS A 41 2.15 -18.26 -4.13
N THR A 42 1.56 -17.39 -4.94
CA THR A 42 0.40 -16.58 -4.55
C THR A 42 -0.85 -16.80 -5.41
N ASP A 43 -0.80 -17.70 -6.39
CA ASP A 43 -1.95 -17.98 -7.26
C ASP A 43 -3.20 -18.36 -6.44
N CYS A 44 -4.34 -17.79 -6.80
CA CYS A 44 -5.62 -17.95 -6.10
C CYS A 44 -5.60 -17.62 -4.58
N ALA A 45 -4.57 -16.93 -4.10
CA ALA A 45 -4.44 -16.59 -2.69
C ALA A 45 -5.01 -15.19 -2.38
N PRO A 46 -5.56 -14.94 -1.17
CA PRO A 46 -6.03 -13.61 -0.78
C PRO A 46 -4.95 -12.52 -0.72
N TRP A 47 -3.66 -12.91 -0.75
CA TRP A 47 -2.49 -12.03 -0.74
C TRP A 47 -1.78 -11.98 -2.10
N GLN A 48 -2.45 -12.41 -3.17
CA GLN A 48 -1.95 -12.26 -4.53
C GLN A 48 -1.68 -10.77 -4.83
N PRO A 49 -0.48 -10.42 -5.35
CA PRO A 49 -0.22 -9.06 -5.79
C PRO A 49 -1.10 -8.73 -7.02
N GLU A 50 -1.12 -7.46 -7.42
CA GLU A 50 -1.87 -7.03 -8.60
C GLU A 50 -1.46 -7.80 -9.86
N ASN A 51 -2.38 -8.02 -10.81
CA ASN A 51 -2.09 -8.75 -12.05
C ASN A 51 -0.93 -8.14 -12.85
N ASP A 52 -0.78 -6.82 -12.80
CA ASP A 52 0.29 -6.07 -13.46
C ASP A 52 1.45 -5.74 -12.50
N PHE A 53 1.71 -6.61 -11.51
CA PHE A 53 2.79 -6.39 -10.55
C PHE A 53 4.14 -6.24 -11.26
N THR A 54 4.76 -5.08 -11.06
CA THR A 54 6.10 -4.75 -11.55
C THR A 54 6.88 -4.07 -10.45
N VAL A 55 8.16 -4.40 -10.31
CA VAL A 55 9.08 -3.73 -9.38
C VAL A 55 9.38 -2.30 -9.84
N TYR A 56 9.23 -1.99 -11.12
CA TYR A 56 9.58 -0.68 -11.66
C TYR A 56 8.45 0.34 -11.45
N PRO A 57 8.77 1.58 -11.03
CA PRO A 57 7.80 2.67 -11.00
C PRO A 57 7.20 2.94 -12.39
N ARG A 58 5.95 3.38 -12.43
CA ARG A 58 5.29 3.82 -13.67
C ARG A 58 5.95 5.10 -14.21
N PRO A 59 6.00 5.33 -15.53
CA PRO A 59 6.55 6.56 -16.12
C PRO A 59 5.97 7.86 -15.56
N ASP A 60 4.69 7.83 -15.22
CA ASP A 60 3.95 8.99 -14.68
C ASP A 60 4.24 9.26 -13.18
N SER A 61 5.09 8.44 -12.54
CA SER A 61 5.45 8.58 -11.13
C SER A 61 6.65 9.51 -10.95
N ARG A 62 6.66 10.28 -9.87
CA ARG A 62 7.86 11.02 -9.42
C ARG A 62 9.06 10.13 -9.10
N LEU A 63 8.82 8.84 -8.88
CA LEU A 63 9.85 7.84 -8.58
C LEU A 63 10.44 7.24 -9.86
N TYR A 64 9.85 7.53 -11.02
CA TYR A 64 10.37 7.11 -12.30
C TYR A 64 11.68 7.83 -12.58
N ASN A 65 12.71 7.06 -12.89
CA ASN A 65 13.98 7.56 -13.36
C ASN A 65 14.39 6.70 -14.56
N ASN A 66 14.32 7.22 -15.79
CA ASN A 66 14.84 6.48 -16.93
C ASN A 66 15.32 7.37 -18.07
N PRO A 67 16.46 6.99 -18.67
CA PRO A 67 16.34 6.58 -20.08
C PRO A 67 16.93 5.18 -20.41
N VAL A 68 17.85 4.62 -19.62
CA VAL A 68 18.33 3.24 -19.78
C VAL A 68 18.63 2.59 -18.41
N VAL A 69 17.75 1.72 -17.91
CA VAL A 69 17.90 0.98 -16.62
C VAL A 69 19.27 0.30 -16.46
N ASP A 70 19.78 -0.28 -17.56
CA ASP A 70 21.04 -1.02 -17.55
C ASP A 70 22.30 -0.13 -17.68
N CYS A 71 22.13 1.11 -18.16
CA CYS A 71 23.17 2.11 -18.39
C CYS A 71 22.69 3.50 -17.95
N PRO A 72 22.47 3.72 -16.64
CA PRO A 72 21.93 4.99 -16.16
C PRO A 72 22.91 6.13 -16.42
N THR A 73 22.40 7.24 -16.94
CA THR A 73 23.16 8.49 -17.01
C THR A 73 23.29 9.09 -15.61
N LEU A 74 24.40 9.75 -15.32
CA LEU A 74 24.56 10.49 -14.07
C LEU A 74 23.43 11.54 -13.96
N PRO A 75 22.81 11.71 -12.77
CA PRO A 75 21.79 12.72 -12.57
C PRO A 75 22.39 14.12 -12.73
N ASN A 76 21.56 15.11 -13.05
CA ASN A 76 21.97 16.50 -13.06
C ASN A 76 22.50 16.89 -11.67
N PRO A 77 23.71 17.44 -11.53
CA PRO A 77 24.27 17.81 -10.23
C PRO A 77 23.51 18.95 -9.53
N SER A 78 22.63 19.66 -10.24
CA SER A 78 21.84 20.76 -9.67
C SER A 78 20.53 20.25 -9.07
N PRO A 79 20.09 20.78 -7.91
CA PRO A 79 18.79 20.41 -7.34
C PRO A 79 17.67 20.89 -8.27
N GLN A 80 16.85 19.94 -8.74
CA GLN A 80 15.64 20.25 -9.50
C GLN A 80 14.46 20.32 -8.53
N LEU A 81 14.00 21.53 -8.25
CA LEU A 81 12.82 21.78 -7.42
C LEU A 81 11.59 21.78 -8.32
N TYR A 82 10.51 21.13 -7.86
CA TYR A 82 9.21 21.11 -8.55
C TYR A 82 9.23 20.56 -9.99
N GLU A 83 10.20 19.71 -10.32
CA GLU A 83 10.28 19.10 -11.66
C GLU A 83 9.11 18.14 -11.94
N TYR A 84 8.56 17.54 -10.89
CA TYR A 84 7.43 16.63 -11.02
C TYR A 84 6.10 17.40 -11.09
N GLU A 85 5.47 17.34 -12.26
CA GLU A 85 4.10 17.78 -12.46
C GLU A 85 3.13 16.63 -12.15
N LEU A 86 2.06 16.94 -11.44
CA LEU A 86 1.02 15.95 -11.13
C LEU A 86 0.35 15.49 -12.44
N PRO A 87 0.14 14.18 -12.63
CA PRO A 87 -0.58 13.69 -13.79
C PRO A 87 -2.02 14.24 -13.79
N PRO A 88 -2.63 14.41 -14.99
CA PRO A 88 -3.97 14.96 -15.10
C PRO A 88 -4.95 14.08 -14.33
N ILE A 89 -5.67 14.70 -13.41
CA ILE A 89 -6.67 14.03 -12.58
C ILE A 89 -7.95 13.95 -13.40
N PRO A 90 -8.56 12.77 -13.57
CA PRO A 90 -9.79 12.65 -14.33
C PRO A 90 -10.91 13.42 -13.62
N ASP A 91 -11.72 14.17 -14.38
CA ASP A 91 -12.91 14.81 -13.83
C ASP A 91 -13.85 13.75 -13.26
N ARG A 92 -14.07 13.80 -11.94
CA ARG A 92 -14.98 12.90 -11.23
C ARG A 92 -16.33 13.61 -11.11
N ASP A 93 -17.40 12.92 -11.51
CA ASP A 93 -18.77 13.40 -11.25
C ASP A 93 -19.05 13.34 -9.73
N PRO A 94 -19.27 14.49 -9.06
CA PRO A 94 -19.57 14.53 -7.63
C PRO A 94 -20.89 13.83 -7.29
N GLU A 95 -21.79 13.65 -8.26
CA GLU A 95 -23.09 13.01 -8.08
C GLU A 95 -23.04 11.48 -8.17
N ARG A 96 -21.90 10.89 -8.55
CA ARG A 96 -21.75 9.43 -8.77
C ARG A 96 -22.06 8.58 -7.53
N PHE A 97 -21.85 9.14 -6.33
CA PHE A 97 -22.11 8.47 -5.06
C PHE A 97 -23.44 8.86 -4.41
N ARG A 98 -24.24 9.73 -5.04
CA ARG A 98 -25.63 9.84 -4.60
C ARG A 98 -26.27 8.47 -4.81
N PRO A 99 -26.95 7.91 -3.80
CA PRO A 99 -27.84 6.80 -4.06
C PRO A 99 -28.74 7.26 -5.20
N GLN A 100 -28.66 6.60 -6.35
CA GLN A 100 -29.63 6.82 -7.41
C GLN A 100 -30.97 6.62 -6.73
N ALA A 101 -31.71 7.71 -6.50
CA ALA A 101 -33.08 7.64 -6.02
C ALA A 101 -33.72 6.65 -6.97
N ALA A 102 -34.08 5.47 -6.45
CA ALA A 102 -34.51 4.35 -7.24
C ALA A 102 -35.47 4.91 -8.28
N THR A 103 -35.02 5.00 -9.53
CA THR A 103 -35.88 5.47 -10.61
C THR A 103 -36.92 4.39 -10.66
N GLY A 104 -38.08 4.69 -10.06
CA GLY A 104 -39.20 3.79 -9.93
C GLY A 104 -39.62 3.46 -11.34
N ARG A 105 -39.04 2.40 -11.89
CA ARG A 105 -39.61 1.70 -13.00
C ARG A 105 -40.85 1.03 -12.41
N PRO A 106 -42.08 1.44 -12.78
CA PRO A 106 -43.27 0.78 -12.26
C PRO A 106 -43.12 -0.72 -12.55
N ALA A 107 -43.40 -1.54 -11.54
CA ALA A 107 -43.17 -2.98 -11.52
C ALA A 107 -44.08 -3.77 -12.48
N ASN A 108 -44.53 -3.17 -13.58
CA ASN A 108 -45.50 -3.75 -14.49
C ASN A 108 -45.14 -3.49 -15.95
N GLU A 109 -43.96 -3.95 -16.36
CA GLU A 109 -43.62 -4.18 -17.76
C GLU A 109 -42.44 -5.17 -17.81
N ARG A 110 -42.76 -6.44 -17.52
CA ARG A 110 -41.98 -7.56 -18.06
C ARG A 110 -42.88 -8.24 -19.08
N GLN A 111 -42.62 -7.99 -20.36
CA GLN A 111 -43.04 -8.91 -21.42
C GLN A 111 -41.92 -9.95 -21.61
N PRO A 112 -42.28 -11.20 -21.91
CA PRO A 112 -41.38 -12.34 -21.79
C PRO A 112 -40.69 -12.61 -23.13
N GLU A 113 -39.38 -12.79 -23.11
CA GLU A 113 -38.72 -13.62 -24.11
C GLU A 113 -38.03 -14.77 -23.40
N ALA A 114 -38.58 -15.95 -23.69
CA ALA A 114 -38.16 -17.24 -23.23
C ALA A 114 -36.86 -17.64 -23.91
N HIS A 115 -35.91 -18.17 -23.13
CA HIS A 115 -35.14 -19.37 -23.47
C HIS A 115 -34.46 -19.86 -22.18
N SER A 116 -35.09 -20.81 -21.50
CA SER A 116 -34.46 -21.65 -20.49
C SER A 116 -34.80 -23.09 -20.81
N GLU A 117 -33.79 -23.85 -21.25
CA GLU A 117 -33.82 -25.31 -21.21
C GLU A 117 -33.92 -25.79 -19.75
N PRO A 118 -34.53 -26.95 -19.49
CA PRO A 118 -34.84 -27.38 -18.13
C PRO A 118 -33.56 -27.88 -17.45
N ILE A 119 -33.20 -27.24 -16.34
CA ILE A 119 -32.23 -27.79 -15.39
C ILE A 119 -32.99 -28.73 -14.46
N ASP A 120 -32.54 -29.98 -14.47
CA ASP A 120 -33.00 -31.11 -13.68
C ASP A 120 -32.97 -30.81 -12.17
N ASP A 121 -34.08 -31.13 -11.49
CA ASP A 121 -34.27 -31.00 -10.05
C ASP A 121 -33.54 -32.17 -9.37
N GLY A 122 -32.35 -31.91 -8.83
CA GLY A 122 -31.59 -32.91 -8.07
C GLY A 122 -30.42 -32.30 -7.30
N ASP A 123 -30.48 -32.40 -5.98
CA ASP A 123 -29.42 -32.19 -4.99
C ASP A 123 -28.99 -30.74 -4.67
N VAL A 124 -29.83 -30.05 -3.90
CA VAL A 124 -29.34 -29.06 -2.92
C VAL A 124 -28.58 -29.81 -1.83
N ARG A 125 -27.25 -29.86 -1.90
CA ARG A 125 -26.41 -30.32 -0.79
C ARG A 125 -26.58 -29.38 0.41
N LEU A 126 -27.39 -29.81 1.38
CA LEU A 126 -27.42 -29.28 2.73
C LEU A 126 -26.05 -29.48 3.40
N LEU A 127 -25.62 -28.49 4.18
CA LEU A 127 -24.45 -28.59 5.04
C LEU A 127 -24.64 -29.76 6.02
N PRO A 128 -23.62 -30.62 6.24
CA PRO A 128 -23.75 -31.74 7.18
C PRO A 128 -23.83 -31.21 8.62
N GLU A 129 -24.81 -31.73 9.36
CA GLU A 129 -25.05 -31.46 10.78
C GLU A 129 -24.00 -32.21 11.64
N PRO A 130 -23.48 -31.61 12.72
CA PRO A 130 -22.45 -32.25 13.53
C PRO A 130 -23.04 -33.37 14.39
N GLU A 131 -22.59 -34.61 14.16
CA GLU A 131 -22.94 -35.76 15.00
C GLU A 131 -22.16 -35.78 16.33
N PRO A 132 -22.77 -36.25 17.44
CA PRO A 132 -22.12 -36.36 18.74
C PRO A 132 -21.25 -37.63 18.83
N GLU A 133 -20.00 -37.47 19.29
CA GLU A 133 -19.07 -38.56 19.55
C GLU A 133 -19.52 -39.43 20.74
N THR A 134 -19.73 -40.73 20.50
CA THR A 134 -19.88 -41.74 21.57
C THR A 134 -18.57 -42.46 21.81
N ASP A 135 -18.06 -42.33 23.04
CA ASP A 135 -16.96 -43.13 23.62
C ASP A 135 -17.35 -44.61 23.78
N THR A 136 -16.47 -45.54 23.38
CA THR A 136 -15.86 -46.60 24.24
C THR A 136 -14.92 -47.52 23.42
N PRO A 137 -13.97 -48.23 24.07
CA PRO A 137 -12.58 -48.26 23.61
C PRO A 137 -12.08 -49.65 23.18
N GLU A 138 -11.04 -49.69 22.36
CA GLU A 138 -10.12 -50.84 22.30
C GLU A 138 -8.77 -50.46 21.65
N GLY A 139 -7.66 -50.77 22.34
CA GLY A 139 -6.47 -51.27 21.66
C GLY A 139 -5.26 -50.35 21.38
N THR A 140 -4.47 -50.07 22.43
CA THR A 140 -3.01 -50.33 22.46
C THR A 140 -2.01 -49.40 21.71
N GLN A 141 -1.39 -48.54 22.52
CA GLN A 141 0.06 -48.21 22.63
C GLN A 141 0.77 -47.28 21.63
N GLY A 142 1.14 -46.10 22.16
CA GLY A 142 2.54 -45.69 22.27
C GLY A 142 3.00 -44.55 21.37
N LEU A 143 3.05 -43.32 21.92
CA LEU A 143 4.21 -42.38 21.92
C LEU A 143 3.77 -40.92 22.19
N GLY A 144 4.24 -40.38 23.31
CA GLY A 144 4.51 -38.96 23.62
C GLY A 144 3.52 -37.87 23.17
N LYS A 145 2.56 -37.50 24.04
CA LYS A 145 1.84 -36.23 23.96
C LYS A 145 2.74 -35.08 24.45
N TRP A 146 3.08 -34.16 23.57
CA TRP A 146 3.48 -32.80 23.94
C TRP A 146 2.23 -32.01 24.36
N PRO A 147 2.26 -31.22 25.46
CA PRO A 147 1.11 -30.41 25.83
C PRO A 147 0.87 -29.34 24.77
N ARG A 148 -0.31 -29.38 24.12
CA ARG A 148 -0.77 -28.28 23.27
C ARG A 148 -1.09 -27.09 24.18
N PRO A 149 -0.56 -25.89 23.94
CA PRO A 149 -0.98 -24.72 24.69
C PRO A 149 -2.47 -24.46 24.40
N GLN A 150 -3.28 -24.39 25.46
CA GLN A 150 -4.65 -23.90 25.35
C GLN A 150 -4.59 -22.43 24.92
N ILE A 151 -4.92 -22.16 23.66
CA ILE A 151 -5.24 -20.81 23.21
C ILE A 151 -6.58 -20.47 23.85
N GLN A 152 -6.54 -19.84 25.02
CA GLN A 152 -7.71 -19.22 25.61
C GLN A 152 -7.99 -17.95 24.80
N MET A 153 -9.02 -18.00 23.95
CA MET A 153 -9.55 -16.78 23.34
C MET A 153 -10.16 -15.93 24.44
N VAL A 154 -9.39 -14.96 24.93
CA VAL A 154 -9.87 -13.95 25.88
C VAL A 154 -10.63 -12.91 25.08
N ALA A 155 -11.96 -12.92 25.21
CA ALA A 155 -12.79 -11.80 24.78
C ALA A 155 -12.37 -10.55 25.58
N PHE A 156 -12.15 -9.45 24.88
CA PHE A 156 -11.82 -8.16 25.48
C PHE A 156 -12.94 -7.73 26.45
N HIS A 157 -12.65 -7.74 27.76
CA HIS A 157 -13.55 -7.18 28.77
C HIS A 157 -13.36 -5.67 28.78
N GLN A 158 -14.39 -4.94 28.36
CA GLN A 158 -14.42 -3.49 28.44
C GLN A 158 -14.39 -3.08 29.92
N PRO A 159 -13.44 -2.25 30.38
CA PRO A 159 -13.43 -1.81 31.77
C PRO A 159 -14.70 -0.99 32.09
N PRO A 160 -15.28 -1.11 33.30
CA PRO A 160 -16.48 -0.38 33.66
C PRO A 160 -16.21 1.13 33.66
N ASN A 161 -17.08 1.87 32.96
CA ASN A 161 -17.08 3.32 32.96
C ASN A 161 -17.21 3.86 34.41
N PRO A 162 -16.31 4.72 34.88
CA PRO A 162 -16.52 5.41 36.15
C PRO A 162 -17.70 6.37 36.00
N LYS A 163 -18.68 6.21 36.88
CA LYS A 163 -19.81 7.12 37.04
C LYS A 163 -19.28 8.51 37.44
N PRO A 164 -19.78 9.62 36.88
CA PRO A 164 -19.45 10.93 37.42
C PRO A 164 -20.18 11.13 38.75
N ASP A 165 -19.42 11.17 39.84
CA ASP A 165 -19.89 11.67 41.13
C ASP A 165 -20.14 13.18 41.02
N LEU A 166 -21.40 13.56 41.00
CA LEU A 166 -21.85 14.93 41.25
C LEU A 166 -22.15 15.08 42.74
N SER A 167 -21.19 15.62 43.49
CA SER A 167 -21.49 16.26 44.77
C SER A 167 -20.61 17.49 44.98
N THR A 168 -21.18 18.68 44.74
CA THR A 168 -21.20 19.85 45.64
C THR A 168 -21.72 21.08 44.89
N GLY A 169 -22.65 21.81 45.50
CA GLY A 169 -22.94 23.20 45.09
C GLY A 169 -24.43 23.55 44.93
N ASN A 170 -25.14 23.58 46.06
CA ASN A 170 -26.34 24.38 46.39
C ASN A 170 -26.95 25.30 45.32
N GLY A 171 -28.27 25.20 45.17
CA GLY A 171 -29.09 26.24 44.55
C GLY A 171 -30.56 25.85 44.47
N GLN A 172 -31.33 26.22 45.50
CA GLN A 172 -32.78 26.05 45.60
C GLN A 172 -33.53 26.55 44.36
N LEU A 173 -34.55 25.81 43.92
CA LEU A 173 -35.79 26.41 43.45
C LEU A 173 -36.97 25.48 43.71
N ASN A 174 -37.93 26.06 44.43
CA ASN A 174 -39.16 25.47 44.93
C ASN A 174 -40.00 24.86 43.79
N THR A 175 -40.63 23.72 44.06
CA THR A 175 -41.87 23.37 43.35
C THR A 175 -42.82 22.71 44.34
N ALA A 176 -44.00 23.33 44.47
CA ALA A 176 -45.06 22.95 45.37
C ALA A 176 -45.78 21.68 44.91
N ASP A 177 -46.27 20.93 45.89
CA ASP A 177 -47.17 19.79 45.77
C ASP A 177 -48.45 20.09 44.99
N GLY A 178 -48.96 19.09 44.27
CA GLY A 178 -50.26 19.18 43.58
C GLY A 178 -50.67 17.95 42.78
N GLN A 179 -50.90 16.82 43.47
CA GLN A 179 -51.91 15.78 43.20
C GLN A 179 -52.41 15.47 41.76
N ARG A 180 -52.10 14.22 41.33
CA ARG A 180 -53.04 13.09 41.11
C ARG A 180 -53.81 12.92 39.77
N SER A 181 -53.66 11.68 39.27
CA SER A 181 -54.60 10.81 38.51
C SER A 181 -54.55 10.74 36.97
N GLN A 182 -54.38 9.48 36.54
CA GLN A 182 -54.74 8.91 35.23
C GLN A 182 -56.26 8.81 35.05
N ALA A 183 -56.77 9.05 33.83
CA ALA A 183 -57.74 8.20 33.11
C ALA A 183 -58.15 8.82 31.74
N ASP A 184 -58.13 7.96 30.72
CA ASP A 184 -59.02 7.81 29.55
C ASP A 184 -59.34 8.96 28.55
N GLU A 185 -58.81 8.77 27.34
CA GLU A 185 -59.52 8.64 26.03
C GLU A 185 -60.80 9.47 25.76
N SER A 186 -60.75 10.39 24.77
CA SER A 186 -61.61 10.38 23.56
C SER A 186 -61.72 11.75 22.84
N THR A 187 -61.61 11.69 21.50
CA THR A 187 -62.23 12.51 20.42
C THR A 187 -62.13 14.05 20.38
N SER A 188 -61.33 14.52 19.41
CA SER A 188 -61.62 15.53 18.37
C SER A 188 -62.48 16.77 18.68
N GLU A 189 -61.85 17.95 18.68
CA GLU A 189 -62.31 19.10 17.88
C GLU A 189 -61.17 20.10 17.65
N SER A 190 -60.82 20.33 16.39
CA SER A 190 -59.73 21.21 15.96
C SER A 190 -60.19 22.67 15.94
N LEU A 191 -59.63 23.50 16.82
CA LEU A 191 -59.69 24.95 16.70
C LEU A 191 -58.56 25.45 15.75
N PRO A 192 -58.79 26.49 14.94
CA PRO A 192 -57.78 26.98 14.01
C PRO A 192 -56.64 27.65 14.78
N VAL A 193 -55.44 27.09 14.67
CA VAL A 193 -54.20 27.76 15.09
C VAL A 193 -54.02 29.00 14.21
N PRO A 194 -53.90 30.23 14.76
CA PRO A 194 -53.54 31.38 13.95
C PRO A 194 -52.14 31.13 13.37
N LYS A 195 -52.05 31.08 12.03
CA LYS A 195 -50.79 31.03 11.30
C LYS A 195 -49.91 32.15 11.85
N LYS A 196 -48.84 31.80 12.55
CA LYS A 196 -47.77 32.74 12.86
C LYS A 196 -47.25 33.23 11.52
N THR A 197 -47.62 34.44 11.15
CA THR A 197 -46.96 35.19 10.08
C THR A 197 -45.48 35.22 10.44
N GLN A 198 -44.68 34.38 9.78
CA GLN A 198 -43.23 34.49 9.82
C GLN A 198 -42.90 35.85 9.21
N ARG A 199 -42.80 36.88 10.06
CA ARG A 199 -42.01 38.05 9.71
C ARG A 199 -40.61 37.50 9.48
N SER A 200 -40.18 37.50 8.23
CA SER A 200 -38.79 37.34 7.84
C SER A 200 -37.97 38.26 8.74
N GLN A 201 -37.30 37.70 9.75
CA GLN A 201 -36.34 38.45 10.53
C GLN A 201 -35.22 38.78 9.55
N THR A 202 -35.14 40.04 9.12
CA THR A 202 -34.02 40.56 8.34
C THR A 202 -32.75 40.28 9.14
N LYS A 203 -31.97 39.31 8.66
CA LYS A 203 -30.70 38.90 9.26
C LYS A 203 -29.78 40.12 9.34
N ALA A 204 -29.33 40.47 10.54
CA ALA A 204 -28.47 41.63 10.72
C ALA A 204 -27.12 41.42 9.99
N GLU A 205 -26.72 42.44 9.24
CA GLU A 205 -25.44 42.49 8.52
C GLU A 205 -24.25 42.54 9.50
N ILE A 206 -23.14 41.93 9.10
CA ILE A 206 -21.92 41.87 9.89
C ILE A 206 -21.08 43.12 9.56
N PRO A 207 -20.63 43.92 10.55
CA PRO A 207 -19.81 45.09 10.25
C PRO A 207 -18.50 44.73 9.54
N ILE A 208 -18.10 45.60 8.60
CA ILE A 208 -16.87 45.47 7.79
C ILE A 208 -15.61 45.33 8.66
N GLU A 209 -15.60 45.95 9.85
CA GLU A 209 -14.48 45.88 10.80
C GLU A 209 -14.15 44.44 11.22
N TYR A 210 -15.16 43.58 11.40
CA TYR A 210 -14.95 42.19 11.79
C TYR A 210 -14.42 41.34 10.63
N TRP A 211 -14.87 41.61 9.39
CA TRP A 211 -14.29 41.01 8.19
C TRP A 211 -12.82 41.38 8.02
N ASN A 212 -12.49 42.66 8.15
CA ASN A 212 -11.11 43.16 8.05
C ASN A 212 -10.19 42.66 9.17
N SER A 213 -10.77 42.18 10.27
CA SER A 213 -10.01 41.61 11.38
C SER A 213 -9.48 40.21 11.07
N VAL A 214 -10.05 39.50 10.10
CA VAL A 214 -9.61 38.15 9.75
C VAL A 214 -8.48 38.21 8.70
N PRO A 215 -7.36 37.48 8.88
CA PRO A 215 -6.28 37.41 7.90
C PRO A 215 -6.77 36.91 6.54
N ARG A 216 -6.13 37.37 5.46
CA ARG A 216 -6.50 37.02 4.08
C ARG A 216 -6.51 35.51 3.81
N GLU A 217 -5.55 34.78 4.37
CA GLU A 217 -5.45 33.31 4.23
C GLU A 217 -6.63 32.57 4.88
N CYS A 218 -7.17 33.11 5.98
CA CYS A 218 -8.34 32.53 6.64
C CYS A 218 -9.62 32.92 5.89
N LEU A 219 -9.70 34.17 5.40
CA LEU A 219 -10.80 34.63 4.56
C LEU A 219 -10.96 33.79 3.30
N SER A 220 -9.86 33.40 2.63
CA SER A 220 -9.96 32.58 1.42
C SER A 220 -10.61 31.22 1.69
N ARG A 221 -10.23 30.56 2.80
CA ARG A 221 -10.83 29.31 3.26
C ARG A 221 -12.29 29.46 3.68
N MET A 222 -12.64 30.56 4.36
CA MET A 222 -14.01 30.84 4.76
C MET A 222 -14.94 31.04 3.55
N LEU A 223 -14.45 31.70 2.51
CA LEU A 223 -15.23 32.02 1.30
C LEU A 223 -15.45 30.81 0.37
N GLU A 224 -14.80 29.66 0.63
CA GLU A 224 -15.11 28.42 -0.07
C GLU A 224 -16.54 27.90 0.21
N PHE A 225 -17.13 28.31 1.34
CA PHE A 225 -18.48 27.89 1.76
C PHE A 225 -19.56 28.84 1.24
N ASN A 226 -20.60 28.29 0.59
CA ASN A 226 -21.75 29.07 0.10
C ASN A 226 -22.41 29.90 1.20
N SER A 227 -22.56 29.33 2.40
CA SER A 227 -23.17 29.99 3.54
C SER A 227 -22.44 31.28 3.94
N ILE A 228 -21.12 31.31 3.78
CA ILE A 228 -20.29 32.48 4.10
C ILE A 228 -20.25 33.47 2.94
N ARG A 229 -20.27 32.98 1.69
CA ARG A 229 -20.40 33.86 0.51
C ARG A 229 -21.69 34.66 0.53
N GLU A 230 -22.79 34.06 1.00
CA GLU A 230 -24.05 34.76 1.22
C GLU A 230 -23.91 35.87 2.27
N GLU A 231 -23.21 35.63 3.37
CA GLU A 231 -22.94 36.66 4.41
C GLU A 231 -22.05 37.80 3.87
N TYR A 232 -21.08 37.45 3.04
CA TYR A 232 -20.22 38.41 2.37
C TYR A 232 -21.02 39.29 1.41
N LEU A 233 -21.87 38.69 0.57
CA LEU A 233 -22.78 39.40 -0.33
C LEU A 233 -23.73 40.33 0.42
N LEU A 234 -24.27 39.89 1.57
CA LEU A 234 -25.12 40.74 2.41
C LEU A 234 -24.36 41.94 2.97
N THR A 235 -23.07 41.81 3.26
CA THR A 235 -22.26 42.88 3.87
C THR A 235 -21.73 43.88 2.83
N PHE A 236 -21.20 43.38 1.71
CA PHE A 236 -20.50 44.19 0.71
C PHE A 236 -21.38 44.52 -0.51
N GLY A 237 -22.50 43.83 -0.70
CA GLY A 237 -23.38 43.98 -1.88
C GLY A 237 -22.82 43.37 -3.16
N GLU A 238 -21.58 42.87 -3.14
CA GLU A 238 -20.87 42.31 -4.29
C GLU A 238 -20.27 40.94 -3.96
N ALA A 239 -20.12 40.11 -4.98
CA ALA A 239 -19.48 38.81 -4.82
C ALA A 239 -17.99 38.98 -4.50
N PRO A 240 -17.39 38.07 -3.71
CA PRO A 240 -15.96 38.12 -3.43
C PRO A 240 -15.15 38.08 -4.72
N ILE A 241 -14.06 38.86 -4.75
CA ILE A 241 -13.11 38.91 -5.87
C ILE A 241 -12.51 37.51 -6.07
N GLU A 242 -12.28 37.12 -7.32
CA GLU A 242 -11.74 35.79 -7.68
C GLU A 242 -10.39 35.52 -6.98
N ASP A 243 -9.52 36.53 -6.84
CA ASP A 243 -8.27 36.47 -6.07
C ASP A 243 -8.40 36.17 -4.56
N LEU A 244 -9.61 36.22 -4.01
CA LEU A 244 -9.89 35.82 -2.62
C LEU A 244 -10.36 34.39 -2.52
N ILE A 245 -10.77 33.76 -3.62
CA ILE A 245 -11.24 32.38 -3.64
C ILE A 245 -10.05 31.46 -3.96
N ASP A 246 -9.99 30.31 -3.29
CA ASP A 246 -9.01 29.28 -3.65
C ASP A 246 -9.55 28.47 -4.83
N ASP A 247 -8.96 28.67 -6.01
CA ASP A 247 -9.29 27.95 -7.25
C ASP A 247 -8.56 26.60 -7.39
N SER A 248 -7.92 26.13 -6.31
CA SER A 248 -7.24 24.84 -6.31
C SER A 248 -8.21 23.69 -6.65
N PRO A 249 -7.75 22.69 -7.44
CA PRO A 249 -8.58 21.55 -7.80
C PRO A 249 -8.96 20.74 -6.55
N ARG A 250 -10.24 20.38 -6.45
CA ARG A 250 -10.75 19.56 -5.34
C ARG A 250 -10.40 18.10 -5.58
N LEU A 251 -9.69 17.50 -4.63
CA LEU A 251 -9.31 16.10 -4.69
C LEU A 251 -10.32 15.23 -3.96
N ALA A 252 -10.80 14.18 -4.61
CA ALA A 252 -11.57 13.13 -3.96
C ALA A 252 -10.64 12.07 -3.34
N LEU A 253 -11.21 11.19 -2.51
CA LEU A 253 -10.45 10.10 -1.88
C LEU A 253 -9.78 9.19 -2.93
N GLU A 254 -10.49 8.92 -4.03
CA GLU A 254 -10.01 8.11 -5.14
C GLU A 254 -8.76 8.73 -5.76
N ASP A 255 -8.76 10.05 -5.97
CA ASP A 255 -7.62 10.76 -6.55
C ASP A 255 -6.42 10.71 -5.60
N ILE A 256 -6.65 10.83 -4.29
CA ILE A 256 -5.60 10.67 -3.28
C ILE A 256 -5.02 9.25 -3.32
N ILE A 257 -5.86 8.22 -3.45
CA ILE A 257 -5.42 6.83 -3.54
C ILE A 257 -4.61 6.59 -4.82
N ASP A 258 -5.10 7.07 -5.96
CA ASP A 258 -4.43 6.94 -7.26
C ASP A 258 -3.06 7.64 -7.23
N LEU A 259 -3.02 8.87 -6.72
CA LEU A 259 -1.77 9.62 -6.55
C LEU A 259 -0.81 8.95 -5.56
N ALA A 260 -1.33 8.40 -4.46
CA ALA A 260 -0.52 7.67 -3.48
C ALA A 260 0.04 6.36 -4.07
N HIS A 261 -0.74 5.62 -4.83
CA HIS A 261 -0.27 4.40 -5.50
C HIS A 261 0.84 4.71 -6.51
N LEU A 262 0.76 5.85 -7.20
CA LEU A 262 1.78 6.30 -8.13
C LEU A 262 3.05 6.80 -7.43
N ASN A 263 2.92 7.57 -6.34
CA ASN A 263 4.02 8.40 -5.82
C ASN A 263 4.53 8.01 -4.42
N SER A 264 3.90 7.03 -3.76
CA SER A 264 4.31 6.59 -2.42
C SER A 264 5.62 5.80 -2.46
N ARG A 265 6.61 6.28 -1.71
CA ARG A 265 7.91 5.60 -1.52
C ARG A 265 7.77 4.36 -0.65
N ASP A 266 6.86 4.38 0.31
CA ASP A 266 6.65 3.25 1.21
C ASP A 266 6.03 2.07 0.45
N LEU A 267 5.05 2.34 -0.42
CA LEU A 267 4.50 1.31 -1.30
C LEU A 267 5.56 0.74 -2.24
N GLN A 268 6.37 1.60 -2.85
CA GLN A 268 7.46 1.17 -3.73
C GLN A 268 8.49 0.31 -3.00
N SER A 269 8.89 0.71 -1.78
CA SER A 269 9.80 -0.07 -0.92
C SER A 269 9.26 -1.46 -0.61
N GLN A 270 7.95 -1.58 -0.35
CA GLN A 270 7.32 -2.87 -0.09
C GLN A 270 7.27 -3.78 -1.34
N LYS A 271 7.06 -3.19 -2.52
CA LYS A 271 7.15 -3.92 -3.81
C LYS A 271 8.57 -4.42 -4.06
N GLU A 272 9.57 -3.59 -3.82
CA GLU A 272 11.00 -3.93 -3.96
C GLU A 272 11.42 -5.02 -2.96
N THR A 273 10.90 -4.97 -1.74
CA THR A 273 11.14 -6.01 -0.72
C THR A 273 10.51 -7.35 -1.12
N LEU A 274 9.27 -7.34 -1.63
CA LEU A 274 8.64 -8.56 -2.14
C LEU A 274 9.44 -9.13 -3.33
N TYR A 275 9.89 -8.27 -4.23
CA TYR A 275 10.72 -8.66 -5.37
C TYR A 275 12.07 -9.27 -4.93
N SER A 276 12.76 -8.65 -3.98
CA SER A 276 14.06 -9.13 -3.51
C SER A 276 13.97 -10.47 -2.77
N VAL A 277 12.92 -10.70 -1.99
CA VAL A 277 12.66 -11.99 -1.33
C VAL A 277 12.32 -13.07 -2.37
N ALA A 278 11.53 -12.75 -3.40
CA ALA A 278 11.29 -13.66 -4.52
C ALA A 278 12.60 -14.00 -5.27
N LEU A 279 13.46 -13.01 -5.49
CA LEU A 279 14.76 -13.19 -6.11
C LEU A 279 15.68 -14.09 -5.26
N ALA A 280 15.66 -13.95 -3.93
CA ALA A 280 16.40 -14.85 -3.03
C ALA A 280 15.96 -16.31 -3.19
N LEU A 281 14.66 -16.58 -3.36
CA LEU A 281 14.18 -17.92 -3.65
C LEU A 281 14.63 -18.43 -5.03
N THR A 282 14.78 -17.56 -6.04
CA THR A 282 15.37 -17.99 -7.33
C THR A 282 16.79 -18.52 -7.15
N LEU A 283 17.58 -17.88 -6.27
CA LEU A 283 18.96 -18.27 -5.99
C LEU A 283 19.04 -19.63 -5.29
N GLU A 284 18.17 -19.88 -4.31
CA GLU A 284 18.07 -21.19 -3.65
C GLU A 284 17.67 -22.29 -4.64
N ARG A 285 16.66 -22.02 -5.51
CA ARG A 285 16.25 -22.97 -6.55
C ARG A 285 17.33 -23.24 -7.59
N PHE A 286 18.18 -22.26 -7.88
CA PHE A 286 19.28 -22.40 -8.82
C PHE A 286 20.29 -23.47 -8.39
N GLN A 287 20.44 -23.73 -7.09
CA GLN A 287 21.30 -24.81 -6.58
C GLN A 287 20.87 -26.20 -7.08
N TYR A 288 19.57 -26.40 -7.31
CA TYR A 288 18.97 -27.66 -7.76
C TYR A 288 18.89 -27.80 -9.29
N GLN A 289 19.32 -26.78 -10.03
CA GLN A 289 19.43 -26.80 -11.49
C GLN A 289 20.80 -27.33 -11.91
N LEU A 290 20.89 -27.90 -13.12
CA LEU A 290 22.16 -28.29 -13.71
C LEU A 290 22.93 -27.05 -14.14
N LYS A 291 24.10 -26.80 -13.52
CA LYS A 291 24.90 -25.61 -13.74
C LYS A 291 26.16 -25.93 -14.55
N PRO A 292 26.15 -25.72 -15.88
CA PRO A 292 27.37 -25.75 -16.65
C PRO A 292 28.19 -24.49 -16.36
N SER A 293 29.40 -24.69 -15.86
CA SER A 293 30.40 -23.65 -15.70
C SER A 293 31.66 -24.03 -16.49
N VAL A 294 32.35 -23.03 -16.99
CA VAL A 294 33.61 -23.18 -17.72
C VAL A 294 34.72 -22.56 -16.88
N GLY A 295 35.81 -23.29 -16.73
CA GLY A 295 36.98 -22.89 -15.95
C GLY A 295 38.25 -22.93 -16.78
N GLY A 296 39.33 -22.37 -16.23
CA GLY A 296 40.62 -22.31 -16.92
C GLY A 296 40.74 -21.17 -17.93
N ASN A 297 41.97 -20.90 -18.35
CA ASN A 297 42.30 -19.77 -19.20
C ASN A 297 42.05 -20.18 -20.67
N ARG A 298 40.89 -19.77 -21.22
CA ARG A 298 40.42 -20.21 -22.55
C ARG A 298 41.19 -19.58 -23.72
N THR A 299 41.81 -18.42 -23.48
CA THR A 299 42.42 -17.59 -24.53
C THR A 299 43.80 -17.07 -24.15
N ALA A 300 44.18 -17.08 -22.86
CA ALA A 300 45.52 -16.71 -22.43
C ALA A 300 46.28 -17.94 -21.95
N ALA A 301 47.55 -17.99 -22.34
CA ALA A 301 48.46 -19.04 -21.90
C ALA A 301 49.18 -18.58 -20.62
N ASN A 302 49.25 -19.46 -19.62
CA ASN A 302 49.92 -19.16 -18.37
C ASN A 302 51.40 -19.52 -18.53
N TYR A 303 52.25 -18.51 -18.66
CA TYR A 303 53.69 -18.71 -18.65
C TYR A 303 54.23 -18.62 -17.22
N ARG A 304 55.02 -19.62 -16.82
CA ARG A 304 55.72 -19.67 -15.54
C ARG A 304 57.20 -19.89 -15.82
N HIS A 305 58.00 -18.92 -15.42
CA HIS A 305 59.45 -19.02 -15.35
C HIS A 305 59.85 -19.34 -13.91
N ASN A 306 60.65 -20.38 -13.73
CA ASN A 306 61.20 -20.77 -12.43
C ASN A 306 62.70 -21.02 -12.55
N ARG A 307 63.48 -20.56 -11.57
CA ARG A 307 64.93 -20.81 -11.56
C ARG A 307 65.39 -21.20 -10.16
N VAL A 308 65.86 -22.44 -10.01
CA VAL A 308 66.31 -22.99 -8.73
C VAL A 308 67.67 -23.67 -8.91
N ALA A 309 68.63 -23.34 -8.05
CA ALA A 309 69.99 -23.92 -8.06
C ALA A 309 70.70 -23.91 -9.43
N GLY A 310 70.45 -22.87 -10.25
CA GLY A 310 71.04 -22.73 -11.59
C GLY A 310 70.27 -23.44 -12.71
N ILE A 311 69.24 -24.21 -12.40
CA ILE A 311 68.34 -24.85 -13.37
C ILE A 311 67.17 -23.90 -13.64
N THR A 312 66.98 -23.54 -14.91
CA THR A 312 65.83 -22.74 -15.38
C THR A 312 64.76 -23.68 -15.91
N ASP A 313 63.52 -23.51 -15.49
CA ASP A 313 62.35 -24.27 -15.91
C ASP A 313 61.27 -23.31 -16.39
N ASP A 314 61.02 -23.31 -17.69
CA ASP A 314 60.04 -22.47 -18.37
C ASP A 314 58.86 -23.32 -18.81
N THR A 315 57.70 -23.10 -18.21
CA THR A 315 56.48 -23.86 -18.51
C THR A 315 55.37 -22.95 -19.02
N LEU A 316 54.76 -23.29 -20.14
CA LEU A 316 53.56 -22.65 -20.68
C LEU A 316 52.37 -23.60 -20.50
N SER A 317 51.37 -23.20 -19.73
CA SER A 317 50.17 -24.01 -19.51
C SER A 317 48.91 -23.37 -20.08
N VAL A 318 48.07 -24.18 -20.72
CA VAL A 318 46.74 -23.79 -21.21
C VAL A 318 45.71 -24.72 -20.56
N PRO A 319 45.32 -24.46 -19.30
CA PRO A 319 44.29 -25.25 -18.64
C PRO A 319 42.91 -24.84 -19.15
N THR A 320 42.11 -25.79 -19.57
CA THR A 320 40.69 -25.62 -19.91
C THR A 320 39.85 -26.59 -19.08
N GLY A 321 38.70 -26.15 -18.62
CA GLY A 321 37.83 -26.96 -17.78
C GLY A 321 36.36 -26.73 -18.07
N LEU A 322 35.58 -27.79 -17.99
CA LEU A 322 34.12 -27.78 -17.97
C LEU A 322 33.68 -28.43 -16.67
N GLN A 323 32.83 -27.75 -15.92
CA GLN A 323 32.22 -28.27 -14.70
C GLN A 323 30.70 -28.26 -14.85
N LEU A 324 30.08 -29.32 -14.34
CA LEU A 324 28.63 -29.46 -14.20
C LEU A 324 28.37 -29.78 -12.74
N ASP A 325 27.57 -28.95 -12.06
CA ASP A 325 27.16 -29.19 -10.69
C ASP A 325 25.66 -29.06 -10.49
N ARG A 326 25.10 -29.89 -9.60
CA ARG A 326 23.67 -29.90 -9.26
C ARG A 326 23.45 -30.48 -7.86
N MET A 327 22.69 -29.76 -7.03
CA MET A 327 22.14 -30.31 -5.79
C MET A 327 20.89 -31.16 -6.08
N LEU A 328 20.81 -32.32 -5.46
CA LEU A 328 19.67 -33.22 -5.54
C LEU A 328 18.61 -32.84 -4.49
N TRP A 329 17.34 -33.11 -4.81
CA TRP A 329 16.23 -32.97 -3.86
C TRP A 329 16.36 -33.90 -2.65
N THR A 330 17.26 -34.89 -2.70
CA THR A 330 17.63 -35.76 -1.58
C THR A 330 18.66 -35.13 -0.63
N GLY A 331 19.14 -33.90 -0.90
CA GLY A 331 20.20 -33.23 -0.13
C GLY A 331 21.62 -33.69 -0.48
N GLY A 332 21.78 -34.50 -1.53
CA GLY A 332 23.10 -34.83 -2.09
C GLY A 332 23.53 -33.83 -3.17
N ASP A 333 24.78 -33.92 -3.59
CA ASP A 333 25.36 -33.13 -4.67
C ASP A 333 26.02 -34.04 -5.71
N ILE A 334 25.87 -33.65 -6.98
CA ILE A 334 26.55 -34.28 -8.11
C ILE A 334 27.46 -33.24 -8.74
N LEU A 335 28.72 -33.60 -8.90
CA LEU A 335 29.75 -32.79 -9.54
C LEU A 335 30.45 -33.62 -10.62
N ALA A 336 30.43 -33.12 -11.86
CA ALA A 336 31.23 -33.66 -12.95
C ALA A 336 32.17 -32.57 -13.46
N ARG A 337 33.47 -32.84 -13.47
CA ARG A 337 34.49 -31.91 -13.97
C ARG A 337 35.36 -32.60 -15.00
N PHE A 338 35.38 -32.03 -16.20
CA PHE A 338 36.32 -32.38 -17.24
C PHE A 338 37.38 -31.30 -17.33
N SER A 339 38.64 -31.66 -17.13
CA SER A 339 39.77 -30.74 -17.21
C SER A 339 40.75 -31.22 -18.26
N ASN A 340 41.20 -30.32 -19.12
CA ASN A 340 42.26 -30.55 -20.08
C ASN A 340 43.41 -29.57 -19.80
N SER A 341 44.62 -30.08 -19.68
CA SER A 341 45.82 -29.28 -19.45
C SER A 341 46.88 -29.62 -20.49
N VAL A 342 47.32 -28.60 -21.23
CA VAL A 342 48.50 -28.67 -22.09
C VAL A 342 49.61 -27.91 -21.39
N ILE A 343 50.72 -28.57 -21.08
CA ILE A 343 51.92 -27.98 -20.48
C ILE A 343 53.08 -28.17 -21.45
N LEU A 344 53.66 -27.07 -21.89
CA LEU A 344 54.88 -27.06 -22.70
C LEU A 344 56.05 -26.58 -21.84
N THR A 345 57.04 -27.43 -21.62
CA THR A 345 58.27 -27.11 -20.90
C THR A 345 59.40 -26.87 -21.90
N PHE A 346 60.10 -25.74 -21.83
CA PHE A 346 61.10 -25.36 -22.84
C PHE A 346 62.56 -25.62 -22.43
N ASN A 347 62.90 -25.39 -21.16
CA ASN A 347 64.29 -25.43 -20.66
C ASN A 347 64.52 -26.47 -19.56
N GLY A 348 63.67 -27.50 -19.49
CA GLY A 348 63.76 -28.54 -18.46
C GLY A 348 65.01 -29.42 -18.57
N PRO A 349 65.26 -30.31 -17.59
CA PRO A 349 66.42 -31.24 -17.59
C PRO A 349 66.55 -32.12 -18.84
N GLN A 350 65.45 -32.29 -19.58
CA GLN A 350 65.37 -33.09 -20.82
C GLN A 350 65.19 -32.20 -22.09
N GLY A 351 65.28 -30.88 -21.97
CA GLY A 351 65.01 -29.92 -23.05
C GLY A 351 63.53 -29.57 -23.19
N PHE A 352 63.00 -29.66 -24.42
CA PHE A 352 61.58 -29.42 -24.70
C PHE A 352 60.73 -30.65 -24.37
N ALA A 353 59.68 -30.47 -23.57
CA ALA A 353 58.69 -31.51 -23.27
C ALA A 353 57.27 -30.95 -23.45
N ALA A 354 56.39 -31.74 -24.05
CA ALA A 354 54.97 -31.43 -24.16
C ALA A 354 54.20 -32.49 -23.38
N ASP A 355 53.48 -32.06 -22.34
CA ASP A 355 52.61 -32.88 -21.53
C ASP A 355 51.16 -32.47 -21.77
N VAL A 356 50.31 -33.43 -22.12
CA VAL A 356 48.89 -33.21 -22.41
C VAL A 356 48.09 -34.17 -21.55
N GLY A 357 47.50 -33.61 -20.49
CA GLY A 357 46.63 -34.33 -19.56
C GLY A 357 45.16 -34.06 -19.86
N SER A 358 44.33 -35.08 -19.76
CA SER A 358 42.88 -34.94 -19.65
C SER A 358 42.41 -35.71 -18.44
N ASP A 359 41.70 -35.04 -17.56
CA ASP A 359 41.15 -35.60 -16.32
C ASP A 359 39.63 -35.45 -16.32
N LEU A 360 38.94 -36.52 -15.95
CA LEU A 360 37.50 -36.57 -15.82
C LEU A 360 37.16 -37.03 -14.41
N PHE A 361 36.70 -36.08 -13.63
CA PHE A 361 36.31 -36.27 -12.25
C PHE A 361 34.78 -36.34 -12.13
N PHE A 362 34.28 -37.39 -11.51
CA PHE A 362 32.88 -37.51 -11.12
C PHE A 362 32.81 -37.73 -9.62
N ASP A 363 32.04 -36.88 -8.94
CA ASP A 363 31.78 -36.98 -7.52
C ASP A 363 30.27 -36.95 -7.26
N ILE A 364 29.84 -37.85 -6.39
CA ILE A 364 28.47 -37.98 -5.94
C ILE A 364 28.54 -38.11 -4.44
N SER A 365 28.10 -37.05 -3.75
CA SER A 365 28.03 -37.04 -2.30
C SER A 365 26.56 -36.99 -1.88
N GLN A 366 26.19 -37.79 -0.89
CA GLN A 366 24.83 -37.90 -0.41
C GLN A 366 24.87 -38.00 1.11
N SER A 367 24.25 -37.04 1.78
CA SER A 367 24.08 -37.14 3.24
C SER A 367 23.04 -38.21 3.58
N ILE A 368 23.38 -39.09 4.51
CA ILE A 368 22.51 -40.17 5.02
C ILE A 368 21.73 -39.70 6.26
N LEU A 369 22.29 -38.75 7.02
CA LEU A 369 21.69 -38.13 8.22
C LEU A 369 21.49 -36.63 7.97
N GLN A 370 20.59 -35.99 8.72
CA GLN A 370 20.40 -34.51 8.69
C GLN A 370 19.99 -33.93 7.32
N ARG A 371 19.25 -34.69 6.51
CA ARG A 371 18.72 -34.20 5.22
C ARG A 371 17.80 -33.00 5.38
N ASP A 372 17.03 -32.98 6.47
CA ASP A 372 16.17 -31.87 6.87
C ASP A 372 16.94 -30.56 6.99
N ILE A 373 18.12 -30.57 7.62
CA ILE A 373 18.96 -29.36 7.78
C ILE A 373 19.45 -28.85 6.42
N LEU A 374 19.85 -29.73 5.51
CA LEU A 374 20.34 -29.34 4.18
C LEU A 374 19.23 -28.74 3.29
N LEU A 375 18.00 -29.23 3.41
CA LEU A 375 16.85 -28.72 2.65
C LEU A 375 16.18 -27.52 3.31
N GLU A 376 16.54 -27.20 4.55
CA GLU A 376 15.89 -26.14 5.33
C GLU A 376 16.06 -24.75 4.70
N SER A 377 17.18 -24.49 4.03
CA SER A 377 17.39 -23.21 3.33
C SER A 377 16.32 -22.96 2.26
N LEU A 378 16.00 -23.99 1.47
CA LEU A 378 14.96 -23.91 0.44
C LEU A 378 13.57 -23.75 1.07
N THR A 379 13.24 -24.53 2.10
CA THR A 379 11.91 -24.46 2.76
C THR A 379 11.69 -23.10 3.42
N GLN A 380 12.72 -22.51 4.03
CA GLN A 380 12.65 -21.17 4.62
C GLN A 380 12.47 -20.10 3.54
N ALA A 381 13.29 -20.11 2.48
CA ALA A 381 13.13 -19.17 1.38
C ALA A 381 11.74 -19.25 0.71
N GLU A 382 11.15 -20.46 0.62
CA GLU A 382 9.78 -20.61 0.13
C GLU A 382 8.72 -20.02 1.06
N ARG A 383 8.91 -20.11 2.38
CA ARG A 383 8.03 -19.50 3.37
C ARG A 383 8.16 -17.99 3.40
N ASP A 384 9.39 -17.48 3.31
CA ASP A 384 9.69 -16.06 3.32
C ASP A 384 8.95 -15.32 2.20
N VAL A 385 8.89 -15.89 0.99
CA VAL A 385 8.10 -15.32 -0.11
C VAL A 385 6.61 -15.20 0.24
N ILE A 386 6.04 -16.23 0.87
CA ILE A 386 4.62 -16.22 1.27
C ILE A 386 4.37 -15.21 2.39
N TYR A 387 5.26 -15.14 3.38
CA TYR A 387 5.15 -14.16 4.47
C TYR A 387 5.26 -12.75 3.93
N GLN A 388 6.25 -12.48 3.08
CA GLN A 388 6.41 -11.16 2.48
C GLN A 388 5.23 -10.78 1.59
N ALA A 389 4.63 -11.72 0.85
CA ALA A 389 3.43 -11.45 0.06
C ALA A 389 2.23 -11.09 0.95
N ARG A 390 2.07 -11.76 2.11
CA ARG A 390 1.04 -11.42 3.09
C ARG A 390 1.27 -10.06 3.73
N ASP A 391 2.51 -9.73 4.04
CA ASP A 391 2.88 -8.44 4.62
C ASP A 391 2.66 -7.31 3.61
N TYR A 392 2.99 -7.53 2.32
CA TYR A 392 2.64 -6.60 1.24
C TYR A 392 1.13 -6.37 1.11
N ALA A 393 0.33 -7.45 1.13
CA ALA A 393 -1.12 -7.35 1.06
C ALA A 393 -1.72 -6.63 2.29
N ARG A 394 -1.16 -6.87 3.49
CA ARG A 394 -1.55 -6.16 4.71
C ARG A 394 -1.19 -4.69 4.63
N PHE A 395 0.02 -4.37 4.16
CA PHE A 395 0.48 -2.99 4.00
C PHE A 395 -0.43 -2.20 3.07
N ARG A 396 -0.84 -2.75 1.92
CA ARG A 396 -1.78 -2.09 1.01
C ARG A 396 -3.11 -1.74 1.68
N LYS A 397 -3.64 -2.65 2.49
CA LYS A 397 -4.89 -2.42 3.25
C LYS A 397 -4.70 -1.33 4.31
N GLN A 398 -3.57 -1.35 5.04
CA GLN A 398 -3.27 -0.33 6.04
C GLN A 398 -3.10 1.04 5.40
N LEU A 399 -2.34 1.13 4.31
CA LEU A 399 -2.13 2.36 3.55
C LEU A 399 -3.47 2.98 3.11
N PHE A 400 -4.40 2.16 2.61
CA PHE A 400 -5.74 2.63 2.25
C PHE A 400 -6.49 3.21 3.45
N VAL A 401 -6.51 2.51 4.59
CA VAL A 401 -7.17 2.97 5.81
C VAL A 401 -6.55 4.27 6.32
N ASP A 402 -5.22 4.39 6.28
CA ASP A 402 -4.50 5.57 6.74
C ASP A 402 -4.82 6.79 5.86
N LEU A 403 -4.83 6.62 4.53
CA LEU A 403 -5.20 7.69 3.58
C LEU A 403 -6.66 8.12 3.74
N ALA A 404 -7.59 7.15 3.85
CA ALA A 404 -8.99 7.45 4.07
C ALA A 404 -9.22 8.19 5.39
N THR A 405 -8.55 7.77 6.47
CA THR A 405 -8.62 8.42 7.77
C THR A 405 -8.14 9.86 7.71
N GLN A 406 -7.00 10.10 7.05
CA GLN A 406 -6.45 11.44 6.86
C GLN A 406 -7.39 12.34 6.04
N TYR A 407 -7.93 11.80 4.93
CA TYR A 407 -8.86 12.52 4.08
C TYR A 407 -10.13 12.96 4.82
N TYR A 408 -10.79 12.04 5.53
CA TYR A 408 -12.00 12.38 6.28
C TYR A 408 -11.72 13.28 7.49
N ALA A 409 -10.55 13.16 8.12
CA ALA A 409 -10.11 14.09 9.15
C ALA A 409 -9.95 15.52 8.58
N LEU A 410 -9.37 15.65 7.38
CA LEU A 410 -9.22 16.93 6.69
C LEU A 410 -10.57 17.52 6.30
N ILE A 411 -11.50 16.73 5.75
CA ILE A 411 -12.86 17.22 5.45
C ILE A 411 -13.57 17.69 6.73
N ARG A 412 -13.41 16.96 7.84
CA ARG A 412 -14.00 17.36 9.12
C ARG A 412 -13.41 18.67 9.61
N GLN A 413 -12.09 18.84 9.50
CA GLN A 413 -11.42 20.10 9.85
C GLN A 413 -11.90 21.24 8.95
N PHE A 414 -12.00 21.00 7.64
CA PHE A 414 -12.53 21.97 6.70
C PHE A 414 -13.95 22.40 7.08
N ARG A 415 -14.86 21.45 7.37
CA ARG A 415 -16.21 21.77 7.85
C ARG A 415 -16.23 22.52 9.18
N GLN A 416 -15.24 22.29 10.06
CA GLN A 416 -15.11 23.01 11.31
C GLN A 416 -14.85 24.51 11.09
N ILE A 417 -14.17 24.90 10.01
CA ILE A 417 -13.96 26.30 9.63
C ILE A 417 -15.31 26.99 9.38
N GLU A 418 -16.22 26.34 8.65
CA GLU A 418 -17.57 26.88 8.40
C GLU A 418 -18.35 27.05 9.71
N ILE A 419 -18.34 26.03 10.57
CA ILE A 419 -19.03 26.07 11.86
C ILE A 419 -18.47 27.19 12.74
N ASN A 420 -17.14 27.29 12.85
CA ASN A 420 -16.47 28.32 13.64
C ASN A 420 -16.77 29.72 13.09
N THR A 421 -16.85 29.87 11.77
CA THR A 421 -17.22 31.13 11.12
C THR A 421 -18.66 31.53 11.46
N GLN A 422 -19.61 30.61 11.33
CA GLN A 422 -21.02 30.87 11.66
C GLN A 422 -21.20 31.21 13.15
N ASN A 423 -20.48 30.51 14.03
CA ASN A 423 -20.46 30.81 15.46
C ASN A 423 -19.89 32.21 15.72
N TYR A 424 -18.75 32.56 15.11
CA TYR A 424 -18.15 33.87 15.24
C TYR A 424 -19.10 34.99 14.77
N PHE A 425 -19.76 34.82 13.62
CA PHE A 425 -20.74 35.79 13.11
C PHE A 425 -22.00 35.90 13.98
N THR A 426 -22.43 34.80 14.60
CA THR A 426 -23.54 34.82 15.56
C THR A 426 -23.15 35.63 16.79
N LEU A 427 -21.96 35.41 17.35
CA LEU A 427 -21.44 36.18 18.49
C LEU A 427 -21.27 37.67 18.17
N VAL A 428 -20.83 38.01 16.95
CA VAL A 428 -20.74 39.42 16.51
C VAL A 428 -22.11 40.09 16.48
N ARG A 429 -23.15 39.39 16.01
CA ARG A 429 -24.52 39.91 16.01
C ARG A 429 -25.06 40.09 17.43
N GLU A 430 -24.82 39.10 18.29
CA GLU A 430 -25.19 39.17 19.71
C GLU A 430 -24.51 40.35 20.40
N PHE A 431 -23.21 40.54 20.18
CA PHE A 431 -22.47 41.69 20.70
C PHE A 431 -23.07 43.02 20.26
N ARG A 432 -23.44 43.17 18.98
CA ARG A 432 -24.11 44.38 18.50
C ARG A 432 -25.45 44.58 19.19
N GLN A 433 -26.28 43.55 19.27
CA GLN A 433 -27.58 43.64 19.92
C GLN A 433 -27.41 44.07 21.39
N THR A 434 -26.52 43.44 22.14
CA THR A 434 -26.27 43.77 23.54
C THR A 434 -25.68 45.17 23.72
N THR A 435 -24.88 45.65 22.75
CA THR A 435 -24.38 47.03 22.76
C THR A 435 -25.54 48.03 22.67
N GLU A 436 -26.50 47.79 21.77
CA GLU A 436 -27.71 48.63 21.66
C GLU A 436 -28.60 48.53 22.92
N GLU A 437 -28.76 47.34 23.49
CA GLU A 437 -29.52 47.13 24.73
C GLU A 437 -28.86 47.82 25.93
N TYR A 438 -27.53 47.82 26.01
CA TYR A 438 -26.76 48.55 27.01
C TYR A 438 -26.97 50.06 26.88
N HIS A 439 -26.88 50.60 25.67
CA HIS A 439 -27.17 52.02 25.41
C HIS A 439 -28.63 52.38 25.71
N GLY A 440 -29.57 51.46 25.50
CA GLY A 440 -30.98 51.59 25.88
C GLY A 440 -31.26 51.40 27.38
N GLY A 441 -30.26 51.02 28.19
CA GLY A 441 -30.41 50.76 29.62
C GLY A 441 -31.09 49.43 29.97
N PHE A 442 -31.24 48.52 29.00
CA PHE A 442 -31.87 47.21 29.17
C PHE A 442 -30.89 46.09 29.56
N ALA A 443 -29.60 46.25 29.24
CA ALA A 443 -28.55 45.29 29.59
C ALA A 443 -27.49 45.90 30.53
N PRO A 444 -26.99 45.16 31.53
CA PRO A 444 -25.89 45.59 32.39
C PRO A 444 -24.52 45.44 31.70
N ARG A 445 -23.55 46.32 32.04
CA ARG A 445 -22.21 46.35 31.43
C ARG A 445 -21.46 45.02 31.48
N PHE A 446 -21.58 44.25 32.56
CA PHE A 446 -20.85 42.98 32.67
C PHE A 446 -21.28 41.96 31.60
N GLN A 447 -22.53 42.00 31.13
CA GLN A 447 -23.00 41.12 30.05
C GLN A 447 -22.35 41.51 28.73
N LEU A 448 -22.24 42.82 28.45
CA LEU A 448 -21.52 43.33 27.29
C LEU A 448 -20.06 42.86 27.31
N ASP A 449 -19.36 43.04 28.44
CA ASP A 449 -17.97 42.62 28.59
C ASP A 449 -17.81 41.08 28.41
N GLN A 450 -18.78 40.28 28.88
CA GLN A 450 -18.78 38.82 28.69
C GLN A 450 -18.91 38.42 27.22
N ILE A 451 -19.84 39.05 26.48
CA ILE A 451 -20.04 38.76 25.06
C ILE A 451 -18.85 39.26 24.24
N GLU A 452 -18.24 40.40 24.59
CA GLU A 452 -16.99 40.85 23.97
C GLU A 452 -15.89 39.79 24.09
N GLN A 453 -15.71 39.22 25.28
CA GLN A 453 -14.76 38.12 25.48
C GLN A 453 -15.11 36.88 24.66
N GLN A 454 -16.40 36.55 24.51
CA GLN A 454 -16.83 35.46 23.66
C GLN A 454 -16.51 35.71 22.18
N VAL A 455 -16.73 36.93 21.66
CA VAL A 455 -16.34 37.31 20.29
C VAL A 455 -14.84 37.16 20.06
N ILE A 456 -14.02 37.64 21.02
CA ILE A 456 -12.55 37.52 20.94
C ILE A 456 -12.13 36.05 20.95
N ASN A 457 -12.72 35.23 21.81
CA ASN A 457 -12.44 33.80 21.89
C ASN A 457 -12.92 33.05 20.62
N GLY A 458 -14.08 33.40 20.08
CA GLY A 458 -14.61 32.85 18.83
C GLY A 458 -13.71 33.18 17.64
N ARG A 459 -13.21 34.43 17.56
CA ARG A 459 -12.20 34.81 16.56
C ARG A 459 -10.93 33.98 16.73
N ARG A 460 -10.42 33.83 17.95
CA ARG A 460 -9.22 33.01 18.21
C ARG A 460 -9.42 31.56 17.74
N GLN A 461 -10.59 30.98 18.01
CA GLN A 461 -10.93 29.62 17.58
C GLN A 461 -10.95 29.49 16.05
N LEU A 462 -11.54 30.46 15.34
CA LEU A 462 -11.53 30.52 13.87
C LEU A 462 -10.11 30.64 13.30
N LEU A 463 -9.25 31.45 13.92
CA LEU A 463 -7.86 31.61 13.48
C LEU A 463 -7.00 30.37 13.75
N SER A 464 -7.41 29.52 14.69
CA SER A 464 -6.70 28.29 15.05
C SER A 464 -7.19 27.04 14.32
N SER A 465 -8.30 27.12 13.58
CA SER A 465 -8.94 25.97 12.94
C SER A 465 -8.34 25.57 11.59
#